data_AF-A0A977PWZ2-F1
#
_entry.id   AF-A0A977PWZ2-F1
#
_cell.length_a   1.000
_cell.length_b   1.000
_cell.length_c   1.000
_cell.angle_alpha   90.00
_cell.angle_beta   90.00
_cell.angle_gamma   90.00
#
_symmetry.space_group_name_H-M   'P 1'
#
loop_
_entity.id
_entity.type
_entity.pdbx_description
1 polymer ?
#
loop_
_entity_poly.entity_id
_entity_poly.type
_entity_poly.pdbx_seq_one_letter_code
_entity_poly.pdbx_strand_id
1 'polypeptide(L)'
;MKTEKSYKLEIHLDEIFDNQPISLEDLTGKVELALTNYLENIKLDITTVNDNNKVLHHRISLEGCLQDVDECHDRLQEANILRKEPLNFYRYIDEAGEQIRYLAYPILAEIEQKIRGFISRAIVDIWGFNWWNSHPPEKIAQKTEEIYARNNKHSLLHPLECTTFESLIAIVTAKLPNWQNDQTLTVNDLSKLLEECSSVEDIKNCLQEKTKEHSYWDNVFSQYFEDVEKWKKLEKDLKGLIIRERNKVMHHRPMSFSMIRILSKKRDEIIKLIDSAKPELSDEQRVEVKQEIQEIETSRSRTYNNSSSLDLEELRKILLSSPFSSHSQELIELLSNKPSIFSINQQDLLRNLPNSATLYHTNDL
;
A
#
# COMPACT_ATOMS: atom_id res chain seq x y z
N MET A 1 -45.15 -8.56 -15.32
CA MET A 1 -44.40 -7.53 -14.58
C MET A 1 -43.53 -8.27 -13.57
N LYS A 2 -42.19 -8.21 -13.70
CA LYS A 2 -41.33 -8.72 -12.63
C LYS A 2 -41.49 -7.74 -11.47
N THR A 3 -41.99 -8.22 -10.34
CA THR A 3 -41.96 -7.46 -9.09
C THR A 3 -40.50 -7.10 -8.83
N GLU A 4 -40.22 -5.81 -8.73
CA GLU A 4 -38.89 -5.32 -8.43
C GLU A 4 -38.47 -5.87 -7.06
N LYS A 5 -37.23 -6.37 -6.96
CA LYS A 5 -36.74 -6.98 -5.71
C LYS A 5 -36.65 -5.90 -4.64
N SER A 6 -37.31 -6.13 -3.51
CA SER A 6 -37.23 -5.29 -2.31
C SER A 6 -36.02 -5.68 -1.47
N TYR A 7 -35.42 -4.72 -0.78
CA TYR A 7 -34.27 -4.89 0.11
C TYR A 7 -34.58 -4.32 1.48
N LYS A 8 -34.14 -5.03 2.52
CA LYS A 8 -34.31 -4.61 3.92
C LYS A 8 -32.99 -4.16 4.54
N LEU A 9 -33.05 -3.06 5.29
CA LEU A 9 -32.02 -2.59 6.20
C LEU A 9 -32.62 -2.45 7.59
N GLU A 10 -32.05 -3.14 8.58
CA GLU A 10 -32.47 -3.08 9.97
C GLU A 10 -31.32 -2.61 10.85
N ILE A 11 -31.57 -1.52 11.58
CA ILE A 11 -30.60 -0.84 12.42
C ILE A 11 -31.11 -0.85 13.86
N HIS A 12 -30.26 -1.27 14.78
CA HIS A 12 -30.52 -1.25 16.20
C HIS A 12 -29.73 -0.10 16.81
N LEU A 13 -30.41 0.78 17.53
CA LEU A 13 -29.92 2.02 18.12
C LEU A 13 -30.05 1.97 19.62
N ASP A 14 -28.97 2.29 20.33
CA ASP A 14 -28.97 2.43 21.78
C ASP A 14 -30.05 3.43 22.24
N GLU A 15 -30.63 3.19 23.41
CA GLU A 15 -31.62 4.07 24.04
C GLU A 15 -31.00 5.43 24.42
N ILE A 16 -29.67 5.50 24.51
CA ILE A 16 -28.93 6.72 24.83
C ILE A 16 -28.49 7.43 23.53
N PHE A 17 -29.05 8.62 23.30
CA PHE A 17 -28.66 9.54 22.24
C PHE A 17 -28.16 10.85 22.86
N ASP A 18 -26.96 11.32 22.51
CA ASP A 18 -26.37 12.54 23.10
C ASP A 18 -26.24 12.51 24.64
N ASN A 19 -25.90 11.33 25.21
CA ASN A 19 -25.86 11.12 26.67
C ASN A 19 -27.22 11.33 27.37
N GLN A 20 -28.33 11.28 26.64
CA GLN A 20 -29.69 11.36 27.16
C GLN A 20 -30.54 10.21 26.60
N PRO A 21 -31.50 9.68 27.37
CA PRO A 21 -32.48 8.75 26.82
C PRO A 21 -33.26 9.43 25.68
N ILE A 22 -33.39 8.77 24.53
CA ILE A 22 -34.26 9.23 23.45
C ILE A 22 -35.61 8.52 23.52
N SER A 23 -36.71 9.27 23.42
CA SER A 23 -38.03 8.65 23.34
C SER A 23 -38.28 8.09 21.93
N LEU A 24 -39.17 7.10 21.82
CA LEU A 24 -39.58 6.58 20.51
C LEU A 24 -40.20 7.67 19.63
N GLU A 25 -40.97 8.58 20.21
CA GLU A 25 -41.60 9.70 19.52
C GLU A 25 -40.55 10.68 18.96
N ASP A 26 -39.55 11.05 19.78
CA ASP A 26 -38.45 11.92 19.36
C ASP A 26 -37.59 11.27 18.26
N LEU A 27 -37.28 9.98 18.39
CA LEU A 27 -36.54 9.24 17.38
C LEU A 27 -37.33 9.18 16.07
N THR A 28 -38.63 8.88 16.15
CA THR A 28 -39.52 8.80 14.98
C THR A 28 -39.56 10.14 14.27
N GLY A 29 -39.79 11.24 14.98
CA GLY A 29 -39.80 12.58 14.40
C GLY A 29 -38.46 12.95 13.75
N LYS A 30 -37.32 12.60 14.35
CA LYS A 30 -35.99 12.82 13.75
C LYS A 30 -35.77 12.00 12.48
N VAL A 31 -36.16 10.72 12.48
CA VAL A 31 -36.00 9.82 11.34
C VAL A 31 -36.90 10.25 10.19
N GLU A 32 -38.19 10.50 10.46
CA GLU A 32 -39.13 10.97 9.44
C GLU A 32 -38.69 12.31 8.84
N LEU A 33 -38.24 13.26 9.68
CA LEU A 33 -37.68 14.52 9.20
C LEU A 33 -36.49 14.29 8.27
N ALA A 34 -35.54 13.44 8.66
CA ALA A 34 -34.36 13.11 7.85
C ALA A 34 -34.73 12.41 6.53
N LEU A 35 -35.82 11.65 6.50
CA LEU A 35 -36.24 10.83 5.37
C LEU A 35 -37.44 11.40 4.60
N THR A 36 -37.87 12.64 4.87
CA THR A 36 -39.13 13.24 4.35
C THR A 36 -39.32 13.03 2.84
N ASN A 37 -38.25 13.15 2.04
CA ASN A 37 -38.31 13.02 0.57
C ASN A 37 -38.29 11.57 0.06
N TYR A 38 -38.17 10.60 0.95
CA TYR A 38 -37.99 9.18 0.64
C TYR A 38 -39.15 8.32 1.13
N LEU A 39 -39.96 8.81 2.08
CA LEU A 39 -41.04 8.06 2.73
C LEU A 39 -42.09 7.49 1.77
N GLU A 40 -42.26 8.08 0.57
CA GLU A 40 -43.19 7.55 -0.44
C GLU A 40 -42.67 6.26 -1.11
N ASN A 41 -41.35 6.05 -1.13
CA ASN A 41 -40.69 4.95 -1.83
C ASN A 41 -40.19 3.84 -0.90
N ILE A 42 -40.22 4.07 0.41
CA ILE A 42 -39.77 3.10 1.42
C ILE A 42 -40.87 2.79 2.43
N LYS A 43 -40.87 1.57 2.94
CA LYS A 43 -41.58 1.21 4.16
C LYS A 43 -40.65 1.45 5.34
N LEU A 44 -41.05 2.36 6.21
CA LEU A 44 -40.37 2.67 7.47
C LEU A 44 -41.14 2.05 8.64
N ASP A 45 -40.45 1.27 9.47
CA ASP A 45 -40.95 0.78 10.75
C ASP A 45 -39.95 1.15 11.86
N ILE A 46 -40.43 1.84 12.89
CA ILE A 46 -39.62 2.22 14.05
C ILE A 46 -40.30 1.68 15.31
N THR A 47 -39.57 0.85 16.05
CA THR A 47 -40.11 0.17 17.22
C THR A 47 -39.11 0.17 18.37
N THR A 48 -39.61 0.00 19.59
CA THR A 48 -38.77 -0.19 20.78
C THR A 48 -38.70 -1.68 21.11
N VAL A 49 -37.49 -2.18 21.34
CA VAL A 49 -37.25 -3.53 21.80
C VAL A 49 -37.07 -3.50 23.32
N ASN A 50 -37.91 -4.27 24.02
CA ASN A 50 -37.97 -4.29 25.49
C ASN A 50 -37.60 -5.68 26.04
N ASP A 51 -37.01 -5.71 27.22
CA ASP A 51 -36.87 -6.91 28.06
C ASP A 51 -37.31 -6.58 29.49
N ASN A 52 -38.26 -7.33 30.04
CA ASN A 52 -38.81 -7.13 31.38
C ASN A 52 -39.21 -5.66 31.71
N ASN A 53 -39.90 -4.99 30.78
CA ASN A 53 -40.30 -3.57 30.85
C ASN A 53 -39.15 -2.56 30.88
N LYS A 54 -37.91 -2.99 30.60
CA LYS A 54 -36.78 -2.10 30.35
C LYS A 54 -36.59 -1.95 28.84
N VAL A 55 -36.44 -0.72 28.37
CA VAL A 55 -36.03 -0.44 26.99
C VAL A 55 -34.59 -0.94 26.81
N LEU A 56 -34.36 -1.76 25.78
CA LEU A 56 -33.02 -2.22 25.44
C LEU A 56 -32.42 -1.35 24.34
N HIS A 57 -33.18 -1.12 23.28
CA HIS A 57 -32.77 -0.35 22.12
C HIS A 57 -34.00 -0.01 21.27
N HIS A 58 -33.83 0.93 20.34
CA HIS A 58 -34.78 1.18 19.27
C HIS A 58 -34.34 0.45 18.00
N ARG A 59 -35.32 0.03 17.20
CA ARG A 59 -35.12 -0.61 15.90
C ARG A 59 -35.68 0.29 14.83
N ILE A 60 -34.87 0.63 13.82
CA ILE A 60 -35.30 1.24 12.57
C ILE A 60 -35.21 0.18 11.47
N SER A 61 -36.32 -0.07 10.79
CA SER A 61 -36.40 -0.96 9.64
C SER A 61 -36.82 -0.17 8.41
N LEU A 62 -35.99 -0.23 7.37
CA LEU A 62 -36.22 0.38 6.06
C LEU A 62 -36.37 -0.75 5.04
N GLU A 63 -37.43 -0.73 4.23
CA GLU A 63 -37.64 -1.70 3.16
C GLU A 63 -38.08 -0.98 1.87
N GLY A 64 -37.37 -1.21 0.78
CA GLY A 64 -37.65 -0.55 -0.51
C GLY A 64 -36.75 -1.03 -1.63
N CYS A 65 -36.62 -0.25 -2.71
CA CYS A 65 -35.66 -0.56 -3.76
C CYS A 65 -34.22 -0.33 -3.26
N LEU A 66 -33.23 -0.92 -3.96
CA LEU A 66 -31.83 -0.88 -3.55
C LEU A 66 -31.31 0.55 -3.33
N GLN A 67 -31.63 1.45 -4.27
CA GLN A 67 -31.13 2.83 -4.26
C GLN A 67 -31.78 3.64 -3.13
N ASP A 68 -33.10 3.52 -2.95
CA ASP A 68 -33.81 4.26 -1.90
C ASP A 68 -33.33 3.87 -0.50
N VAL A 69 -33.11 2.57 -0.25
CA VAL A 69 -32.63 2.08 1.06
C VAL A 69 -31.20 2.57 1.34
N ASP A 70 -30.31 2.56 0.34
CA ASP A 70 -28.94 3.08 0.46
C ASP A 70 -28.94 4.59 0.72
N GLU A 71 -29.72 5.36 -0.04
CA GLU A 71 -29.84 6.81 0.14
C GLU A 71 -30.42 7.14 1.53
N CYS A 72 -31.42 6.39 2.01
CA CYS A 72 -31.95 6.58 3.35
C CYS A 72 -30.88 6.32 4.42
N HIS A 73 -30.06 5.28 4.28
CA HIS A 73 -28.95 5.03 5.20
C HIS A 73 -27.97 6.20 5.25
N ASP A 74 -27.59 6.73 4.08
CA ASP A 74 -26.69 7.89 3.99
C ASP A 74 -27.32 9.13 4.65
N ARG A 75 -28.62 9.39 4.46
CA ARG A 75 -29.35 10.48 5.12
C ARG A 75 -29.40 10.34 6.64
N LEU A 76 -29.63 9.14 7.16
CA LEU A 76 -29.61 8.91 8.61
C LEU A 76 -28.22 9.17 9.20
N GLN A 77 -27.17 8.88 8.45
CA GLN A 77 -25.80 9.20 8.85
C GLN A 77 -25.52 10.71 8.79
N GLU A 78 -25.95 11.41 7.73
CA GLU A 78 -25.82 12.86 7.57
C GLU A 78 -26.60 13.64 8.65
N ALA A 79 -27.79 13.16 9.01
CA ALA A 79 -28.61 13.70 10.10
C ALA A 79 -28.06 13.38 11.49
N ASN A 80 -26.90 12.72 11.58
CA ASN A 80 -26.21 12.36 12.82
C ASN A 80 -27.06 11.46 13.74
N ILE A 81 -27.98 10.68 13.16
CA ILE A 81 -28.77 9.66 13.86
C ILE A 81 -27.89 8.41 14.09
N LEU A 82 -27.12 8.04 13.07
CA LEU A 82 -26.17 6.91 13.09
C LEU A 82 -24.76 7.39 13.45
N ARG A 83 -24.41 7.41 14.74
CA ARG A 83 -23.14 7.94 15.23
C ARG A 83 -22.09 6.85 15.44
N LYS A 84 -20.86 7.16 15.01
CA LYS A 84 -19.71 6.26 15.21
C LYS A 84 -19.06 6.46 16.58
N GLU A 85 -19.12 7.66 17.15
CA GLU A 85 -18.47 7.99 18.41
C GLU A 85 -19.35 8.96 19.26
N PRO A 86 -19.80 8.54 20.46
CA PRO A 86 -19.83 7.15 20.92
C PRO A 86 -20.66 6.30 19.94
N LEU A 87 -20.24 5.04 19.72
CA LEU A 87 -20.97 4.12 18.85
C LEU A 87 -22.34 3.86 19.47
N ASN A 88 -23.40 4.32 18.82
CA ASN A 88 -24.77 4.19 19.33
C ASN A 88 -25.64 3.25 18.49
N PHE A 89 -25.06 2.55 17.50
CA PHE A 89 -25.84 1.69 16.62
C PHE A 89 -25.05 0.50 16.09
N TYR A 90 -25.79 -0.52 15.65
CA TYR A 90 -25.28 -1.58 14.79
C TYR A 90 -26.34 -1.97 13.75
N ARG A 91 -25.88 -2.54 12.64
CA ARG A 91 -26.76 -3.05 11.57
C ARG A 91 -27.02 -4.52 11.84
N TYR A 92 -28.28 -4.88 12.06
CA TYR A 92 -28.70 -6.25 12.29
C TYR A 92 -28.95 -6.98 10.96
N ILE A 93 -29.62 -6.32 10.01
CA ILE A 93 -29.84 -6.81 8.65
C ILE A 93 -29.39 -5.73 7.66
N ASP A 94 -28.66 -6.08 6.62
CA ASP A 94 -28.13 -5.15 5.59
C ASP A 94 -28.18 -5.80 4.20
N GLU A 95 -29.38 -6.12 3.71
CA GLU A 95 -29.57 -6.78 2.40
C GLU A 95 -29.17 -5.86 1.25
N ALA A 96 -29.44 -4.55 1.39
CA ALA A 96 -29.01 -3.54 0.42
C ALA A 96 -27.48 -3.48 0.33
N GLY A 97 -26.78 -3.37 1.46
CA GLY A 97 -25.32 -3.39 1.48
C GLY A 97 -24.73 -4.71 0.98
N GLU A 98 -25.38 -5.84 1.23
CA GLU A 98 -24.98 -7.13 0.65
C GLU A 98 -25.08 -7.13 -0.88
N GLN A 99 -26.21 -6.65 -1.42
CA GLN A 99 -26.38 -6.54 -2.86
C GLN A 99 -25.39 -5.56 -3.50
N ILE A 100 -25.09 -4.44 -2.85
CA ILE A 100 -24.07 -3.48 -3.32
C ILE A 100 -22.70 -4.16 -3.37
N ARG A 101 -22.30 -4.89 -2.31
CA ARG A 101 -21.04 -5.64 -2.32
C ARG A 101 -21.01 -6.73 -3.39
N TYR A 102 -22.13 -7.42 -3.62
CA TYR A 102 -22.27 -8.41 -4.68
C TYR A 102 -22.07 -7.79 -6.07
N LEU A 103 -22.57 -6.58 -6.31
CA LEU A 103 -22.37 -5.84 -7.56
C LEU A 103 -20.93 -5.29 -7.69
N ALA A 104 -20.30 -4.90 -6.59
CA ALA A 104 -18.94 -4.37 -6.58
C ALA A 104 -17.87 -5.46 -6.81
N TYR A 105 -18.09 -6.66 -6.28
CA TYR A 105 -17.15 -7.78 -6.36
C TYR A 105 -16.66 -8.08 -7.79
N PRO A 106 -17.52 -8.30 -8.81
CA PRO A 106 -17.05 -8.61 -10.16
C PRO A 106 -16.23 -7.47 -10.78
N ILE A 107 -16.55 -6.21 -10.48
CA ILE A 107 -15.79 -5.05 -10.97
C ILE A 107 -14.36 -5.08 -10.40
N LEU A 108 -14.23 -5.31 -9.09
CA LEU A 108 -12.93 -5.38 -8.41
C LEU A 108 -12.13 -6.62 -8.84
N ALA A 109 -12.80 -7.76 -9.01
CA ALA A 109 -12.17 -8.98 -9.50
C ALA A 109 -11.62 -8.80 -10.92
N GLU A 110 -12.34 -8.10 -11.79
CA GLU A 110 -11.87 -7.80 -13.16
C GLU A 110 -10.61 -6.93 -13.15
N ILE A 111 -10.56 -5.89 -12.30
CA ILE A 111 -9.37 -5.07 -12.08
C ILE A 111 -8.19 -5.93 -11.61
N GLU A 112 -8.41 -6.77 -10.60
CA GLU A 112 -7.39 -7.68 -10.06
C GLU A 112 -6.84 -8.63 -11.13
N GLN A 113 -7.70 -9.27 -11.91
CA GLN A 113 -7.27 -10.19 -12.96
C GLN A 113 -6.49 -9.46 -14.07
N LYS A 114 -6.91 -8.26 -14.44
CA LYS A 114 -6.19 -7.45 -15.44
C LYS A 114 -4.81 -7.02 -14.96
N ILE A 115 -4.68 -6.60 -13.71
CA ILE A 115 -3.38 -6.27 -13.09
C ILE A 115 -2.50 -7.52 -13.02
N ARG A 116 -3.03 -8.66 -12.54
CA ARG A 116 -2.31 -9.92 -12.48
C ARG A 116 -1.80 -10.33 -13.86
N GLY A 117 -2.66 -10.29 -14.87
CA GLY A 117 -2.31 -10.62 -16.25
C GLY A 117 -1.22 -9.70 -16.83
N PHE A 118 -1.30 -8.41 -16.55
CA PHE A 118 -0.26 -7.44 -16.94
C PHE A 118 1.09 -7.77 -16.30
N ILE A 119 1.11 -7.97 -14.97
CA ILE A 119 2.32 -8.33 -14.22
C ILE A 119 2.93 -9.62 -14.77
N SER A 120 2.12 -10.66 -14.95
CA SER A 120 2.57 -11.92 -15.55
C SER A 120 3.25 -11.69 -16.89
N ARG A 121 2.59 -10.96 -17.80
CA ARG A 121 3.10 -10.73 -19.15
C ARG A 121 4.42 -9.96 -19.11
N ALA A 122 4.46 -8.83 -18.43
CA ALA A 122 5.64 -7.97 -18.36
C ALA A 122 6.84 -8.71 -17.73
N ILE A 123 6.60 -9.46 -16.65
CA ILE A 123 7.67 -10.17 -16.00
C ILE A 123 8.17 -11.36 -16.83
N VAL A 124 7.26 -12.12 -17.47
CA VAL A 124 7.64 -13.24 -18.34
C VAL A 124 8.40 -12.77 -19.57
N ASP A 125 8.03 -11.62 -20.14
CA ASP A 125 8.74 -11.00 -21.25
C ASP A 125 10.22 -10.72 -20.92
N ILE A 126 10.51 -10.38 -19.65
CA ILE A 126 11.87 -10.10 -19.19
C ILE A 126 12.57 -11.39 -18.72
N TRP A 127 12.05 -12.06 -17.69
CA TRP A 127 12.77 -13.17 -17.02
C TRP A 127 12.29 -14.57 -17.42
N GLY A 128 11.31 -14.66 -18.32
CA GLY A 128 10.73 -15.94 -18.74
C GLY A 128 9.73 -16.51 -17.72
N PHE A 129 9.13 -17.65 -18.08
CA PHE A 129 8.05 -18.27 -17.31
C PHE A 129 8.45 -18.64 -15.88
N ASN A 130 9.72 -19.04 -15.67
CA ASN A 130 10.21 -19.53 -14.37
C ASN A 130 10.71 -18.40 -13.45
N TRP A 131 10.40 -17.13 -13.75
CA TRP A 131 10.90 -15.97 -13.01
C TRP A 131 10.65 -16.04 -11.50
N TRP A 132 9.54 -16.66 -11.07
CA TRP A 132 9.20 -16.78 -9.66
C TRP A 132 10.23 -17.60 -8.87
N ASN A 133 10.99 -18.47 -9.54
CA ASN A 133 12.06 -19.23 -8.90
C ASN A 133 13.36 -18.43 -8.77
N SER A 134 13.46 -17.29 -9.46
CA SER A 134 14.70 -16.55 -9.60
C SER A 134 14.63 -15.17 -8.95
N HIS A 135 13.51 -14.45 -9.10
CA HIS A 135 13.42 -13.03 -8.76
C HIS A 135 12.09 -12.61 -8.06
N PRO A 136 11.46 -13.40 -7.17
CA PRO A 136 10.26 -12.93 -6.49
C PRO A 136 10.62 -11.94 -5.36
N PRO A 137 9.83 -10.90 -5.11
CA PRO A 137 10.05 -10.04 -3.94
C PRO A 137 9.91 -10.86 -2.65
N GLU A 138 10.96 -10.93 -1.83
CA GLU A 138 11.07 -11.87 -0.69
C GLU A 138 9.84 -11.87 0.25
N LYS A 139 9.40 -10.69 0.70
CA LYS A 139 8.22 -10.54 1.57
C LYS A 139 6.93 -11.04 0.92
N ILE A 140 6.85 -11.00 -0.41
CA ILE A 140 5.69 -11.46 -1.17
C ILE A 140 5.80 -12.97 -1.40
N ALA A 141 7.00 -13.49 -1.70
CA ALA A 141 7.27 -14.92 -1.81
C ALA A 141 6.87 -15.65 -0.52
N GLN A 142 7.33 -15.18 0.65
CA GLN A 142 7.01 -15.77 1.96
C GLN A 142 5.49 -15.84 2.20
N LYS A 143 4.77 -14.73 2.00
CA LYS A 143 3.30 -14.70 2.14
C LYS A 143 2.60 -15.65 1.17
N THR A 144 3.12 -15.74 -0.06
CA THR A 144 2.56 -16.61 -1.10
C THR A 144 2.76 -18.08 -0.73
N GLU A 145 3.91 -18.45 -0.20
CA GLU A 145 4.20 -19.80 0.30
C GLU A 145 3.29 -20.18 1.47
N GLU A 146 3.03 -19.26 2.41
CA GLU A 146 2.08 -19.49 3.50
C GLU A 146 0.66 -19.78 2.98
N ILE A 147 0.19 -19.00 2.00
CA ILE A 147 -1.13 -19.18 1.38
C ILE A 147 -1.18 -20.52 0.63
N TYR A 148 -0.13 -20.83 -0.13
CA TYR A 148 -0.01 -22.08 -0.87
C TYR A 148 -0.03 -23.30 0.08
N ALA A 149 0.70 -23.23 1.20
CA ALA A 149 0.73 -24.29 2.21
C ALA A 149 -0.64 -24.50 2.87
N ARG A 150 -1.44 -23.45 3.07
CA ARG A 150 -2.78 -23.53 3.66
C ARG A 150 -3.82 -24.12 2.70
N ASN A 151 -3.68 -23.94 1.39
CA ASN A 151 -4.68 -24.29 0.38
C ASN A 151 -4.60 -25.76 -0.14
N ASN A 152 -3.94 -26.66 0.59
CA ASN A 152 -3.58 -28.02 0.18
C ASN A 152 -2.67 -28.07 -1.05
N LYS A 153 -1.49 -28.70 -0.92
CA LYS A 153 -0.44 -28.89 -1.94
C LYS A 153 -0.87 -29.63 -3.23
N HIS A 154 -2.15 -29.92 -3.41
CA HIS A 154 -2.70 -30.64 -4.56
C HIS A 154 -3.21 -29.74 -5.67
N SER A 155 -3.31 -28.42 -5.45
CA SER A 155 -3.63 -27.47 -6.50
C SER A 155 -2.35 -27.04 -7.25
N LEU A 156 -2.31 -27.29 -8.55
CA LEU A 156 -1.29 -26.77 -9.47
C LEU A 156 -1.52 -25.28 -9.72
N LEU A 157 -1.41 -24.46 -8.68
CA LEU A 157 -1.53 -23.00 -8.77
C LEU A 157 -0.15 -22.41 -9.04
N HIS A 158 -0.07 -21.52 -10.03
CA HIS A 158 1.12 -20.69 -10.15
C HIS A 158 1.22 -19.78 -8.91
N PRO A 159 2.42 -19.51 -8.35
CA PRO A 159 2.55 -18.69 -7.14
C PRO A 159 1.89 -17.30 -7.26
N LEU A 160 1.91 -16.69 -8.45
CA LEU A 160 1.20 -15.43 -8.69
C LEU A 160 -0.33 -15.53 -8.50
N GLU A 161 -0.93 -16.70 -8.70
CA GLU A 161 -2.35 -16.93 -8.39
C GLU A 161 -2.62 -16.99 -6.88
N CYS A 162 -1.59 -17.28 -6.08
CA CYS A 162 -1.63 -17.25 -4.62
C CYS A 162 -1.28 -15.86 -4.04
N THR A 163 -1.03 -14.85 -4.88
CA THR A 163 -0.80 -13.47 -4.40
C THR A 163 -2.10 -12.74 -4.14
N THR A 164 -2.16 -12.03 -3.01
CA THR A 164 -3.30 -11.15 -2.69
C THR A 164 -3.30 -9.92 -3.57
N PHE A 165 -4.45 -9.25 -3.69
CA PHE A 165 -4.57 -8.00 -4.44
C PHE A 165 -3.57 -6.94 -3.95
N GLU A 166 -3.43 -6.77 -2.64
CA GLU A 166 -2.49 -5.83 -2.03
C GLU A 166 -1.04 -6.20 -2.36
N SER A 167 -0.72 -7.49 -2.42
CA SER A 167 0.59 -7.98 -2.86
C SER A 167 0.83 -7.74 -4.35
N LEU A 168 -0.17 -7.86 -5.22
CA LEU A 168 -0.05 -7.49 -6.64
C LEU A 168 0.25 -5.99 -6.80
N ILE A 169 -0.48 -5.14 -6.07
CA ILE A 169 -0.18 -3.71 -6.05
C ILE A 169 1.21 -3.46 -5.48
N ALA A 170 1.62 -4.19 -4.44
CA ALA A 170 2.97 -4.08 -3.89
C ALA A 170 4.04 -4.52 -4.89
N ILE A 171 3.86 -5.58 -5.69
CA ILE A 171 4.82 -5.95 -6.76
C ILE A 171 5.05 -4.77 -7.70
N VAL A 172 3.95 -4.12 -8.11
CA VAL A 172 3.98 -3.03 -9.08
C VAL A 172 4.53 -1.74 -8.48
N THR A 173 4.33 -1.52 -7.18
CA THR A 173 4.58 -0.21 -6.52
C THR A 173 5.63 -0.27 -5.42
N ALA A 174 6.29 -1.41 -5.25
CA ALA A 174 7.31 -1.60 -4.23
C ALA A 174 8.51 -0.75 -4.56
N LYS A 175 8.83 0.12 -3.62
CA LYS A 175 10.11 0.78 -3.56
C LYS A 175 11.09 -0.15 -2.85
N LEU A 176 12.09 -0.59 -3.58
CA LEU A 176 13.23 -1.36 -3.15
C LEU A 176 14.39 -0.37 -2.96
N PRO A 177 14.73 0.01 -1.72
CA PRO A 177 15.94 0.76 -1.53
C PRO A 177 17.14 -0.15 -1.82
N ASN A 178 18.15 0.37 -2.53
CA ASN A 178 19.39 -0.37 -2.80
C ASN A 178 20.07 -0.79 -1.49
N TRP A 179 19.95 0.04 -0.45
CA TRP A 179 20.43 -0.15 0.90
C TRP A 179 19.30 0.14 1.89
N GLN A 180 19.12 -0.66 2.96
CA GLN A 180 18.04 -0.34 3.92
C GLN A 180 18.32 1.00 4.62
N ASN A 181 17.30 1.83 4.84
CA ASN A 181 17.44 3.19 5.41
C ASN A 181 18.07 3.22 6.82
N ASP A 182 18.12 2.07 7.49
CA ASP A 182 18.69 1.80 8.80
C ASP A 182 19.86 0.79 8.74
N GLN A 183 20.37 0.50 7.55
CA GLN A 183 21.47 -0.42 7.35
C GLN A 183 22.74 0.08 8.06
N THR A 184 23.36 -0.84 8.78
CA THR A 184 24.68 -0.68 9.36
C THR A 184 25.74 -0.87 8.28
N LEU A 185 26.59 0.14 8.05
CA LEU A 185 27.75 0.03 7.17
C LEU A 185 28.79 -0.95 7.75
N THR A 186 29.22 -1.93 6.97
CA THR A 186 30.36 -2.81 7.34
C THR A 186 31.71 -2.17 6.99
N VAL A 187 32.83 -2.76 7.45
CA VAL A 187 34.19 -2.30 7.07
C VAL A 187 34.40 -2.38 5.57
N ASN A 188 33.98 -3.48 4.96
CA ASN A 188 34.16 -3.73 3.53
C ASN A 188 33.33 -2.76 2.69
N ASP A 189 32.14 -2.41 3.20
CA ASP A 189 31.31 -1.38 2.61
C ASP A 189 31.98 -0.01 2.63
N LEU A 190 32.56 0.38 3.77
CA LEU A 190 33.29 1.63 3.91
C LEU A 190 34.56 1.63 3.02
N SER A 191 35.29 0.51 2.97
CA SER A 191 36.49 0.37 2.13
C SER A 191 36.16 0.57 0.65
N LYS A 192 35.15 -0.14 0.13
CA LYS A 192 34.71 0.03 -1.26
C LYS A 192 34.27 1.45 -1.55
N LEU A 193 33.54 2.06 -0.62
CA LEU A 193 33.08 3.43 -0.78
C LEU A 193 34.25 4.42 -0.84
N LEU A 194 35.31 4.18 -0.06
CA LEU A 194 36.53 4.97 -0.06
C LEU A 194 37.47 4.66 -1.25
N GLU A 195 37.36 3.48 -1.86
CA GLU A 195 38.05 3.10 -3.10
C GLU A 195 37.37 3.71 -4.33
N GLU A 196 36.04 3.81 -4.31
CA GLU A 196 35.22 4.34 -5.42
C GLU A 196 35.15 5.88 -5.44
N CYS A 197 35.55 6.56 -4.36
CA CYS A 197 35.39 8.01 -4.19
C CYS A 197 36.73 8.73 -4.03
N SER A 198 36.83 9.95 -4.54
CA SER A 198 38.04 10.80 -4.44
C SER A 198 37.88 12.02 -3.54
N SER A 199 36.66 12.36 -3.14
CA SER A 199 36.33 13.48 -2.25
C SER A 199 35.19 13.13 -1.28
N VAL A 200 35.04 13.91 -0.21
CA VAL A 200 33.89 13.79 0.72
C VAL A 200 32.56 14.03 0.00
N GLU A 201 32.56 14.89 -1.01
CA GLU A 201 31.40 15.12 -1.87
C GLU A 201 31.09 13.88 -2.73
N ASP A 202 32.11 13.22 -3.27
CA ASP A 202 31.94 11.95 -4.01
C ASP A 202 31.37 10.87 -3.10
N ILE A 203 31.86 10.77 -1.85
CA ILE A 203 31.33 9.85 -0.83
C ILE A 203 29.85 10.12 -0.58
N LYS A 204 29.47 11.40 -0.45
CA LYS A 204 28.08 11.82 -0.23
C LYS A 204 27.19 11.48 -1.42
N ASN A 205 27.66 11.76 -2.64
CA ASN A 205 26.95 11.43 -3.87
C ASN A 205 26.82 9.91 -4.05
N CYS A 206 27.90 9.16 -3.82
CA CYS A 206 27.91 7.70 -3.92
C CYS A 206 26.98 7.06 -2.89
N LEU A 207 26.95 7.57 -1.65
CA LEU A 207 25.99 7.17 -0.63
C LEU A 207 24.55 7.51 -1.06
N GLN A 208 24.30 8.71 -1.58
CA GLN A 208 22.97 9.11 -2.05
C GLN A 208 22.46 8.22 -3.19
N GLU A 209 23.31 7.95 -4.19
CA GLU A 209 23.00 7.02 -5.29
C GLU A 209 22.73 5.60 -4.78
N LYS A 210 23.54 5.11 -3.83
CA LYS A 210 23.34 3.80 -3.19
C LYS A 210 22.11 3.76 -2.26
N THR A 211 21.59 4.91 -1.79
CA THR A 211 20.30 5.00 -1.07
C THR A 211 19.08 5.21 -1.96
N LYS A 212 19.25 5.43 -3.27
CA LYS A 212 18.10 5.65 -4.15
C LYS A 212 17.12 4.47 -4.05
N GLU A 213 15.86 4.82 -3.85
CA GLU A 213 14.75 3.90 -3.91
C GLU A 213 14.52 3.52 -5.38
N HIS A 214 14.74 2.26 -5.71
CA HIS A 214 14.35 1.70 -6.99
C HIS A 214 12.95 1.18 -6.91
N SER A 215 12.22 1.20 -8.00
CA SER A 215 10.91 0.57 -8.06
C SER A 215 10.85 -0.29 -9.29
N TYR A 216 10.31 -1.51 -9.16
CA TYR A 216 9.94 -2.29 -10.35
C TYR A 216 9.00 -1.48 -11.25
N TRP A 217 8.26 -0.53 -10.67
CA TRP A 217 7.54 0.48 -11.42
C TRP A 217 8.41 1.24 -12.42
N ASP A 218 9.43 1.94 -11.92
CA ASP A 218 10.22 2.90 -12.70
C ASP A 218 11.11 2.17 -13.70
N ASN A 219 11.59 0.98 -13.32
CA ASN A 219 12.62 0.27 -14.08
C ASN A 219 12.05 -0.84 -14.99
N VAL A 220 10.91 -1.46 -14.62
CA VAL A 220 10.32 -2.56 -15.39
C VAL A 220 9.00 -2.15 -16.04
N PHE A 221 8.00 -1.79 -15.24
CA PHE A 221 6.63 -1.66 -15.74
C PHE A 221 6.42 -0.40 -16.58
N SER A 222 7.10 0.70 -16.26
CA SER A 222 7.03 1.98 -17.00
C SER A 222 7.40 1.81 -18.48
N GLN A 223 8.33 0.92 -18.80
CA GLN A 223 8.86 0.71 -20.15
C GLN A 223 7.80 0.22 -21.16
N TYR A 224 6.74 -0.38 -20.64
CA TYR A 224 5.59 -0.83 -21.42
C TYR A 224 4.61 0.31 -21.76
N PHE A 225 4.77 1.51 -21.20
CA PHE A 225 3.87 2.63 -21.42
C PHE A 225 4.60 3.82 -22.05
N GLU A 226 3.93 4.52 -22.97
CA GLU A 226 4.45 5.77 -23.52
C GLU A 226 4.24 6.97 -22.57
N ASP A 227 3.19 6.90 -21.73
CA ASP A 227 2.79 7.96 -20.82
C ASP A 227 2.88 7.50 -19.36
N VAL A 228 4.05 7.73 -18.75
CA VAL A 228 4.38 7.34 -17.38
C VAL A 228 3.49 8.06 -16.35
N GLU A 229 3.02 9.28 -16.65
CA GLU A 229 2.20 10.07 -15.71
C GLU A 229 0.79 9.52 -15.56
N LYS A 230 0.20 8.99 -16.65
CA LYS A 230 -1.09 8.26 -16.57
C LYS A 230 -1.00 7.05 -15.64
N TRP A 231 0.12 6.34 -15.67
CA TRP A 231 0.38 5.20 -14.81
C TRP A 231 0.56 5.67 -13.35
N LYS A 232 1.26 6.78 -13.06
CA LYS A 232 1.38 7.29 -11.66
C LYS A 232 0.04 7.66 -11.04
N LYS A 233 -0.85 8.23 -11.86
CA LYS A 233 -2.24 8.49 -11.46
C LYS A 233 -2.98 7.19 -11.12
N LEU A 234 -2.76 6.13 -11.91
CA LEU A 234 -3.30 4.81 -11.66
C LEU A 234 -2.83 4.26 -10.31
N GLU A 235 -1.53 4.32 -9.99
CA GLU A 235 -1.01 3.86 -8.70
C GLU A 235 -1.78 4.48 -7.53
N LYS A 236 -2.00 5.79 -7.58
CA LYS A 236 -2.76 6.52 -6.57
C LYS A 236 -4.21 6.02 -6.45
N ASP A 237 -4.86 5.78 -7.58
CA ASP A 237 -6.23 5.25 -7.62
C ASP A 237 -6.29 3.81 -7.06
N LEU A 238 -5.31 2.96 -7.39
CA LEU A 238 -5.21 1.59 -6.89
C LEU A 238 -5.02 1.58 -5.36
N LYS A 239 -4.02 2.31 -4.86
CA LYS A 239 -3.71 2.38 -3.42
C LYS A 239 -4.83 3.04 -2.60
N GLY A 240 -5.42 4.12 -3.14
CA GLY A 240 -6.40 4.93 -2.40
C GLY A 240 -7.82 4.39 -2.48
N LEU A 241 -8.35 4.23 -3.69
CA LEU A 241 -9.75 3.88 -3.90
C LEU A 241 -9.93 2.36 -3.97
N ILE A 242 -9.22 1.67 -4.85
CA ILE A 242 -9.52 0.27 -5.18
C ILE A 242 -9.26 -0.65 -3.98
N ILE A 243 -8.09 -0.55 -3.32
CA ILE A 243 -7.79 -1.35 -2.11
C ILE A 243 -8.84 -1.08 -1.02
N ARG A 244 -9.21 0.19 -0.81
CA ARG A 244 -10.18 0.57 0.24
C ARG A 244 -11.55 -0.06 -0.01
N GLU A 245 -12.07 0.03 -1.23
CA GLU A 245 -13.38 -0.52 -1.57
C GLU A 245 -13.35 -2.06 -1.62
N ARG A 246 -12.24 -2.68 -2.07
CA ARG A 246 -12.03 -4.13 -1.99
C ARG A 246 -12.07 -4.64 -0.56
N ASN A 247 -11.40 -3.96 0.36
CA ASN A 247 -11.45 -4.30 1.78
C ASN A 247 -12.85 -4.18 2.36
N LYS A 248 -13.66 -3.23 1.89
CA LYS A 248 -15.07 -3.16 2.32
C LYS A 248 -15.88 -4.37 1.83
N VAL A 249 -15.71 -4.78 0.58
CA VAL A 249 -16.39 -5.95 0.02
C VAL A 249 -16.01 -7.22 0.79
N MET A 250 -14.72 -7.48 0.96
CA MET A 250 -14.20 -8.72 1.55
C MET A 250 -14.47 -8.84 3.06
N HIS A 251 -14.62 -7.72 3.76
CA HIS A 251 -14.89 -7.69 5.20
C HIS A 251 -16.32 -7.28 5.53
N HIS A 252 -17.24 -7.38 4.56
CA HIS A 252 -18.67 -7.08 4.72
C HIS A 252 -18.95 -5.69 5.36
N ARG A 253 -18.11 -4.69 5.05
CA ARG A 253 -18.25 -3.31 5.55
C ARG A 253 -19.29 -2.54 4.71
N PRO A 254 -19.84 -1.44 5.24
CA PRO A 254 -20.76 -0.59 4.48
C PRO A 254 -20.12 -0.04 3.20
N MET A 255 -20.91 0.02 2.13
CA MET A 255 -20.56 0.61 0.85
C MET A 255 -21.80 1.26 0.25
N SER A 256 -21.67 2.48 -0.29
CA SER A 256 -22.76 3.18 -0.97
C SER A 256 -22.97 2.66 -2.39
N PHE A 257 -24.21 2.63 -2.85
CA PHE A 257 -24.59 2.25 -4.21
C PHE A 257 -23.95 3.17 -5.26
N SER A 258 -23.77 4.45 -4.95
CA SER A 258 -23.06 5.42 -5.81
C SER A 258 -21.63 4.97 -6.16
N MET A 259 -21.01 4.19 -5.26
CA MET A 259 -19.65 3.65 -5.44
C MET A 259 -19.58 2.67 -6.61
N ILE A 260 -20.67 1.98 -6.97
CA ILE A 260 -20.69 1.06 -8.10
C ILE A 260 -20.35 1.78 -9.41
N ARG A 261 -20.95 2.96 -9.62
CA ARG A 261 -20.66 3.77 -10.82
C ARG A 261 -19.22 4.28 -10.82
N ILE A 262 -18.72 4.68 -9.66
CA ILE A 262 -17.32 5.16 -9.51
C ILE A 262 -16.35 4.02 -9.81
N LEU A 263 -16.58 2.84 -9.26
CA LEU A 263 -15.76 1.64 -9.49
C LEU A 263 -15.80 1.21 -10.95
N SER A 264 -16.97 1.19 -11.59
CA SER A 264 -17.09 0.85 -13.02
C SER A 264 -16.29 1.81 -13.90
N LYS A 265 -16.42 3.12 -13.67
CA LYS A 265 -15.63 4.13 -14.41
C LYS A 265 -14.14 3.90 -14.20
N LYS A 266 -13.73 3.64 -12.96
CA LYS A 266 -12.33 3.40 -12.61
C LYS A 266 -11.82 2.13 -13.24
N ARG A 267 -12.57 1.03 -13.21
CA ARG A 267 -12.24 -0.19 -13.94
C ARG A 267 -11.96 0.11 -15.40
N ASP A 268 -12.85 0.83 -16.09
CA ASP A 268 -12.68 1.11 -17.52
C ASP A 268 -11.41 1.94 -17.79
N GLU A 269 -11.12 2.93 -16.93
CA GLU A 269 -9.87 3.71 -16.99
C GLU A 269 -8.63 2.82 -16.80
N ILE A 270 -8.65 1.92 -15.81
CA ILE A 270 -7.54 1.01 -15.48
C ILE A 270 -7.31 0.03 -16.63
N ILE A 271 -8.37 -0.62 -17.10
CA ILE A 271 -8.31 -1.62 -18.17
C ILE A 271 -7.80 -0.98 -19.45
N LYS A 272 -8.34 0.18 -19.84
CA LYS A 272 -7.90 0.89 -21.05
C LYS A 272 -6.41 1.23 -20.98
N LEU A 273 -5.92 1.63 -19.81
CA LEU A 273 -4.52 1.93 -19.62
C LEU A 273 -3.67 0.66 -19.76
N ILE A 274 -4.00 -0.42 -19.04
CA ILE A 274 -3.29 -1.70 -19.13
C ILE A 274 -3.29 -2.26 -20.56
N ASP A 275 -4.41 -2.13 -21.27
CA ASP A 275 -4.55 -2.61 -22.66
C ASP A 275 -3.78 -1.73 -23.66
N SER A 276 -3.40 -0.49 -23.28
CA SER A 276 -2.51 0.36 -24.08
C SER A 276 -1.02 0.06 -23.89
N ALA A 277 -0.68 -0.80 -22.92
CA ALA A 277 0.70 -1.21 -22.70
C ALA A 277 1.22 -2.01 -23.90
N LYS A 278 2.50 -1.80 -24.24
CA LYS A 278 3.19 -2.59 -25.26
C LYS A 278 3.05 -4.09 -24.94
N PRO A 279 2.87 -4.96 -25.94
CA PRO A 279 2.79 -6.40 -25.71
C PRO A 279 4.13 -6.98 -25.22
N GLU A 280 5.23 -6.43 -25.71
CA GLU A 280 6.61 -6.81 -25.39
C GLU A 280 7.54 -5.59 -25.51
N LEU A 281 8.69 -5.67 -24.82
CA LEU A 281 9.80 -4.71 -24.98
C LEU A 281 10.71 -5.11 -26.15
N SER A 282 11.45 -4.15 -26.71
CA SER A 282 12.51 -4.48 -27.68
C SER A 282 13.65 -5.24 -26.99
N ASP A 283 14.48 -5.93 -27.78
CA ASP A 283 15.61 -6.69 -27.22
C ASP A 283 16.60 -5.78 -26.47
N GLU A 284 16.83 -4.55 -26.96
CA GLU A 284 17.67 -3.56 -26.27
C GLU A 284 17.06 -3.18 -24.91
N GLN A 285 15.75 -2.90 -24.87
CA GLN A 285 15.05 -2.56 -23.64
C GLN A 285 15.04 -3.74 -22.66
N ARG A 286 14.84 -4.97 -23.13
CA ARG A 286 14.91 -6.18 -22.29
C ARG A 286 16.28 -6.34 -21.64
N VAL A 287 17.36 -6.05 -22.36
CA VAL A 287 18.74 -6.11 -21.83
C VAL A 287 18.97 -5.03 -20.78
N GLU A 288 18.55 -3.79 -21.06
CA GLU A 288 18.65 -2.66 -20.13
C GLU A 288 17.94 -2.95 -18.80
N VAL A 289 16.66 -3.36 -18.87
CA VAL A 289 15.87 -3.68 -17.68
C VAL A 289 16.47 -4.84 -16.88
N LYS A 290 17.02 -5.86 -17.55
CA LYS A 290 17.71 -6.97 -16.86
C LYS A 290 18.94 -6.49 -16.11
N GLN A 291 19.74 -5.63 -16.71
CA GLN A 291 20.95 -5.08 -16.09
C GLN A 291 20.59 -4.26 -14.86
N GLU A 292 19.63 -3.33 -14.97
CA GLU A 292 19.19 -2.49 -13.85
C GLU A 292 18.70 -3.33 -12.66
N ILE A 293 17.86 -4.35 -12.90
CA ILE A 293 17.35 -5.20 -11.81
C ILE A 293 18.45 -6.10 -11.24
N GLN A 294 19.36 -6.62 -12.06
CA GLN A 294 20.48 -7.43 -11.58
C GLN A 294 21.44 -6.61 -10.71
N GLU A 295 21.66 -5.34 -11.03
CA GLU A 295 22.43 -4.41 -10.20
C GLU A 295 21.76 -4.18 -8.83
N ILE A 296 20.43 -4.03 -8.81
CA ILE A 296 19.64 -3.90 -7.57
C ILE A 296 19.75 -5.17 -6.73
N GLU A 297 19.61 -6.36 -7.32
CA GLU A 297 19.67 -7.63 -6.59
C GLU A 297 21.08 -7.97 -6.09
N THR A 298 22.11 -7.65 -6.87
CA THR A 298 23.51 -7.86 -6.49
C THR A 298 23.91 -6.93 -5.34
N SER A 299 23.39 -5.69 -5.34
CA SER A 299 23.57 -4.75 -4.24
C SER A 299 22.98 -5.28 -2.94
N ARG A 300 21.84 -5.98 -3.00
CA ARG A 300 21.16 -6.58 -1.83
C ARG A 300 21.86 -7.84 -1.29
N SER A 301 22.36 -8.71 -2.18
CA SER A 301 22.99 -9.98 -1.77
C SER A 301 24.33 -9.79 -1.05
N ARG A 302 25.02 -8.69 -1.31
CA ARG A 302 26.27 -8.31 -0.62
C ARG A 302 26.04 -7.89 0.84
N THR A 303 24.84 -7.41 1.17
CA THR A 303 24.47 -6.91 2.50
C THR A 303 24.28 -8.02 3.55
N TYR A 304 23.97 -9.25 3.15
CA TYR A 304 23.59 -10.32 4.09
C TYR A 304 24.76 -11.18 4.60
N ASN A 305 25.93 -11.16 3.95
CA ASN A 305 27.00 -12.13 4.23
C ASN A 305 28.21 -11.59 5.01
N ASN A 306 28.24 -10.30 5.37
CA ASN A 306 29.40 -9.69 6.03
C ASN A 306 29.09 -9.10 7.41
N SER A 307 28.61 -9.92 8.33
CA SER A 307 28.61 -9.61 9.77
C SER A 307 29.97 -9.98 10.40
N SER A 308 31.07 -9.47 9.86
CA SER A 308 32.38 -9.52 10.51
C SER A 308 32.55 -8.28 11.39
N SER A 309 32.87 -8.49 12.66
CA SER A 309 33.21 -7.43 13.61
C SER A 309 34.32 -6.53 13.06
N LEU A 310 34.16 -5.21 13.23
CA LEU A 310 35.14 -4.19 12.85
C LEU A 310 36.53 -4.46 13.45
N ASP A 311 37.56 -4.58 12.60
CA ASP A 311 38.95 -4.29 12.99
C ASP A 311 39.25 -2.83 12.64
N LEU A 312 39.27 -1.96 13.65
CA LEU A 312 39.56 -0.54 13.51
C LEU A 312 40.95 -0.27 12.93
N GLU A 313 41.91 -1.19 13.11
CA GLU A 313 43.25 -1.05 12.54
C GLU A 313 43.28 -1.31 11.02
N GLU A 314 42.40 -2.17 10.52
CA GLU A 314 42.26 -2.41 9.08
C GLU A 314 41.64 -1.19 8.39
N LEU A 315 40.60 -0.61 8.98
CA LEU A 315 39.95 0.63 8.53
C LEU A 315 40.92 1.83 8.51
N ARG A 316 41.76 1.92 9.55
CA ARG A 316 42.79 2.96 9.66
C ARG A 316 43.86 2.82 8.57
N LYS A 317 44.28 1.59 8.25
CA LYS A 317 45.23 1.34 7.16
C LYS A 317 44.66 1.77 5.81
N ILE A 318 43.40 1.45 5.54
CA ILE A 318 42.71 1.81 4.28
C ILE A 318 42.62 3.33 4.13
N LEU A 319 42.19 4.03 5.18
CA LEU A 319 42.09 5.50 5.20
C LEU A 319 43.44 6.21 5.02
N LEU A 320 44.53 5.62 5.53
CA LEU A 320 45.88 6.14 5.38
C LEU A 320 46.51 5.81 4.00
N SER A 321 46.05 4.74 3.33
CA SER A 321 46.50 4.36 1.99
C SER A 321 45.68 4.98 0.85
N SER A 322 44.54 5.59 1.17
CA SER A 322 43.62 6.19 0.22
C SER A 322 44.03 7.63 -0.17
N PRO A 323 43.64 8.15 -1.36
CA PRO A 323 43.82 9.57 -1.73
C PRO A 323 43.26 10.59 -0.72
N PHE A 324 42.49 10.15 0.27
CA PHE A 324 41.98 10.95 1.39
C PHE A 324 43.00 11.30 2.48
N SER A 325 44.30 11.07 2.32
CA SER A 325 45.29 11.24 3.39
C SER A 325 45.24 12.62 4.08
N SER A 326 44.85 13.68 3.37
CA SER A 326 44.68 15.05 3.91
C SER A 326 43.41 15.27 4.75
N HIS A 327 42.37 14.46 4.56
CA HIS A 327 41.09 14.50 5.31
C HIS A 327 40.91 13.29 6.22
N SER A 328 41.88 12.38 6.23
CA SER A 328 41.87 11.12 6.96
C SER A 328 41.70 11.32 8.47
N GLN A 329 42.27 12.38 9.04
CA GLN A 329 42.17 12.66 10.48
C GLN A 329 40.77 13.08 10.91
N GLU A 330 40.05 13.93 10.15
CA GLU A 330 38.66 14.31 10.49
C GLU A 330 37.70 13.13 10.36
N LEU A 331 37.84 12.31 9.31
CA LEU A 331 37.07 11.08 9.15
C LEU A 331 37.38 10.06 10.25
N ILE A 332 38.66 9.86 10.60
CA ILE A 332 39.08 8.98 11.69
C ILE A 332 38.52 9.49 13.02
N GLU A 333 38.53 10.79 13.28
CA GLU A 333 38.02 11.40 14.52
C GLU A 333 36.50 11.29 14.63
N LEU A 334 35.78 11.48 13.52
CA LEU A 334 34.33 11.31 13.43
C LEU A 334 33.89 9.85 13.60
N LEU A 335 34.72 8.91 13.13
CA LEU A 335 34.53 7.47 13.32
C LEU A 335 34.98 6.99 14.71
N SER A 336 35.96 7.64 15.36
CA SER A 336 36.52 7.23 16.66
C SER A 336 35.74 7.77 17.87
N ASN A 337 34.98 8.86 17.71
CA ASN A 337 34.25 9.52 18.80
C ASN A 337 32.86 8.91 19.13
N LYS A 338 32.46 7.80 18.50
CA LYS A 338 31.22 7.08 18.84
C LYS A 338 31.51 5.82 19.68
N PRO A 339 30.67 5.46 20.68
CA PRO A 339 30.96 4.37 21.60
C PRO A 339 30.95 3.00 20.93
N SER A 340 31.82 2.12 21.44
CA SER A 340 32.08 0.75 21.00
C SER A 340 30.86 -0.17 21.14
N ILE A 341 29.96 -0.09 20.16
CA ILE A 341 29.27 -1.17 19.43
C ILE A 341 28.84 -0.47 18.14
N PHE A 342 29.71 -0.49 17.14
CA PHE A 342 29.52 0.29 15.91
C PHE A 342 28.53 -0.40 14.98
N SER A 343 27.27 0.03 15.07
CA SER A 343 26.42 0.12 13.90
C SER A 343 26.40 1.57 13.42
N ILE A 344 27.22 1.93 12.43
CA ILE A 344 27.10 3.26 11.81
C ILE A 344 25.89 3.21 10.89
N ASN A 345 24.80 3.83 11.34
CA ASN A 345 23.63 4.05 10.51
C ASN A 345 24.03 4.98 9.36
N GLN A 346 23.67 4.60 8.13
CA GLN A 346 23.97 5.36 6.92
C GLN A 346 23.47 6.82 6.97
N GLN A 347 22.29 7.07 7.55
CA GLN A 347 21.76 8.42 7.71
C GLN A 347 22.58 9.24 8.71
N ASP A 348 23.13 8.61 9.74
CA ASP A 348 24.03 9.30 10.67
C ASP A 348 25.33 9.68 9.98
N LEU A 349 25.87 8.84 9.10
CA LEU A 349 27.06 9.20 8.33
C LEU A 349 26.77 10.37 7.37
N LEU A 350 25.68 10.29 6.60
CA LEU A 350 25.25 11.35 5.69
C LEU A 350 25.03 12.71 6.39
N ARG A 351 24.50 12.71 7.62
CA ARG A 351 24.26 13.94 8.39
C ARG A 351 25.53 14.57 8.98
N ASN A 352 26.56 13.76 9.22
CA ASN A 352 27.77 14.19 9.93
C ASN A 352 28.96 14.43 8.99
N LEU A 353 28.86 14.12 7.70
CA LEU A 353 29.91 14.46 6.73
C LEU A 353 30.02 15.99 6.58
N PRO A 354 31.23 16.57 6.67
CA PRO A 354 31.42 18.01 6.58
C PRO A 354 31.02 18.53 5.20
N ASN A 355 30.33 19.68 5.16
CA ASN A 355 30.05 20.36 3.90
C ASN A 355 31.34 20.99 3.36
N SER A 356 31.65 20.68 2.10
CA SER A 356 32.81 21.18 1.34
C SER A 356 32.91 22.72 1.30
N ALA A 357 31.82 23.43 1.57
CA ALA A 357 31.78 24.89 1.62
C ALA A 357 32.41 25.54 2.87
N THR A 358 32.75 24.78 3.92
CA THR A 358 33.16 25.34 5.22
C THR A 358 34.67 25.44 5.45
N LEU A 359 35.51 24.98 4.52
CA LEU A 359 36.96 24.82 4.75
C LEU A 359 37.88 25.83 4.04
N TYR A 360 37.32 26.89 3.43
CA TYR A 360 38.11 28.00 2.88
C TYR A 360 38.11 29.24 3.80
N HIS A 361 38.27 29.07 5.10
CA HIS A 361 38.73 30.19 5.95
C HIS A 361 39.34 29.64 7.23
N THR A 362 40.65 29.37 7.17
CA THR A 362 41.64 29.72 8.20
C THR A 362 42.98 29.20 7.73
N ASN A 363 43.69 30.04 6.98
CA ASN A 363 45.15 30.19 7.02
C ASN A 363 45.50 31.27 6.00
N ASP A 364 45.46 32.52 6.47
CA ASP A 364 46.48 33.52 6.16
C ASP A 364 46.41 34.62 7.23
N LEU A 365 47.61 35.13 7.54
CA LEU A 365 48.03 36.03 8.61
C LEU A 365 47.25 37.35 8.77
#